data_AF-A0A0Q6ZS11-F1
#
_entry.id   AF-A0A0Q6ZS11-F1
#
_cell.length_a   1.000
_cell.length_b   1.000
_cell.length_c   1.000
_cell.angle_alpha   90.00
_cell.angle_beta   90.00
_cell.angle_gamma   90.00
#
_symmetry.space_group_name_H-M   'P 1'
#
loop_
_entity.id
_entity.type
_entity.pdbx_description
1 polymer ?
#
loop_
_entity_poly.entity_id
_entity_poly.type
_entity_poly.pdbx_seq_one_letter_code
_entity_poly.pdbx_strand_id
1 'polypeptide(L)'
;MTMSAHDKKSTENSISSVDTTPQSRWMDNYSAQRASVAIYDLIDAENVRARGIADAVDANNIDLARQLSKHDAPIKVINELLKLSNIPIEISVRESEQVMASRNGGPQYSIAELSDGERNALLIAANVLTAKPETILFIDEPERHLHRSIISPLLTILFSRRDDCAFVVSTHDVMLPLDNPDARTLLVRGCTYQHSQVVDWDADLVTTDTEIDEQLKQDILGSRRKLLFVEGTEQSLDKPLYSLLFPQVSVIPKASCRDVEHSVSSIRDAQSLHRLHAFGIVDNDRRTEANINELKDKGVYAVPVYAVESLYYHDDVLQRLAARQQTLTGADAVQSLELAKSSAIDAILPHIKRLSERVVEASIRQDLMSKLPKRADIAHAQPLNVTIDVPAVVAAEVSRLTEACKAADLTAVIARYPVRETPALDRIATSLGFQGRSQYESAVRRLLMDDGAALAVLQNLFATLKDDIDAS
;
A
#
# COMPACT_ATOMS: atom_id res chain seq x y z
N MET A 1 14.24 31.23 -23.66
CA MET A 1 12.86 31.69 -23.90
C MET A 1 12.81 33.15 -23.54
N THR A 2 12.75 34.06 -24.53
CA THR A 2 12.69 35.50 -24.28
C THR A 2 11.28 35.97 -24.61
N MET A 3 10.44 36.11 -23.59
CA MET A 3 9.08 36.64 -23.70
C MET A 3 9.12 38.16 -23.48
N SER A 4 8.47 38.96 -24.33
CA SER A 4 8.39 40.40 -24.09
C SER A 4 7.31 40.73 -23.05
N ALA A 5 7.35 41.94 -22.47
CA ALA A 5 6.30 42.40 -21.56
C ALA A 5 4.90 42.41 -22.20
N HIS A 6 4.81 42.68 -23.51
CA HIS A 6 3.54 42.62 -24.24
C HIS A 6 3.05 41.18 -24.40
N ASP A 7 3.94 40.27 -24.80
CA ASP A 7 3.63 38.85 -24.95
C ASP A 7 3.20 38.25 -23.61
N LYS A 8 3.86 38.64 -22.51
CA LYS A 8 3.53 38.24 -21.14
C LYS A 8 2.09 38.60 -20.80
N LYS A 9 1.73 39.87 -20.95
CA LYS A 9 0.38 40.37 -20.65
C LYS A 9 -0.69 39.72 -21.53
N SER A 10 -0.40 39.51 -22.82
CA SER A 10 -1.31 38.82 -23.74
C SER A 10 -1.53 37.36 -23.33
N THR A 11 -0.46 36.69 -22.94
CA THR A 11 -0.46 35.30 -22.48
C THR A 11 -1.24 35.14 -21.18
N GLU A 12 -1.01 36.01 -20.19
CA GLU A 12 -1.76 36.01 -18.93
C GLU A 12 -3.27 36.21 -19.13
N ASN A 13 -3.67 37.13 -20.02
CA ASN A 13 -5.07 37.34 -20.37
C ASN A 13 -5.69 36.09 -21.01
N SER A 14 -4.94 35.41 -21.88
CA SER A 14 -5.38 34.18 -22.55
C SER A 14 -5.54 33.03 -21.56
N ILE A 15 -4.56 32.87 -20.67
CA ILE A 15 -4.59 31.91 -19.56
C ILE A 15 -5.81 32.15 -18.68
N SER A 16 -6.02 33.39 -18.24
CA SER A 16 -7.14 33.76 -17.37
C SER A 16 -8.49 33.48 -18.02
N SER A 17 -8.61 33.73 -19.33
CA SER A 17 -9.83 33.43 -20.10
C SER A 17 -10.12 31.93 -20.12
N VAL A 18 -9.13 31.09 -20.41
CA VAL A 18 -9.30 29.63 -20.50
C VAL A 18 -9.55 29.00 -19.13
N ASP A 19 -8.93 29.51 -18.07
CA ASP A 19 -9.07 28.99 -16.71
C ASP A 19 -10.50 29.10 -16.18
N THR A 20 -11.31 30.04 -16.70
CA THR A 20 -12.73 30.17 -16.37
C THR A 20 -13.65 29.12 -17.03
N THR A 21 -13.14 28.33 -17.98
CA THR A 21 -13.95 27.35 -18.71
C THR A 21 -14.01 26.01 -17.98
N PRO A 22 -15.13 25.26 -18.02
CA PRO A 22 -15.22 23.95 -17.34
C PRO A 22 -14.18 22.91 -17.78
N GLN A 23 -13.61 23.05 -18.97
CA GLN A 23 -12.59 22.16 -19.51
C GLN A 23 -11.23 22.34 -18.83
N SER A 24 -10.94 23.51 -18.24
CA SER A 24 -9.69 23.77 -17.52
C SER A 24 -9.49 22.85 -16.32
N ARG A 25 -10.58 22.26 -15.79
CA ARG A 25 -10.54 21.30 -14.68
C ARG A 25 -9.72 20.04 -14.95
N TRP A 26 -9.54 19.66 -16.22
CA TRP A 26 -8.85 18.42 -16.59
C TRP A 26 -7.87 18.61 -17.77
N MET A 27 -7.76 19.81 -18.33
CA MET A 27 -6.92 20.11 -19.49
C MET A 27 -6.19 21.44 -19.32
N ASP A 28 -4.85 21.40 -19.40
CA ASP A 28 -4.00 22.58 -19.39
C ASP A 28 -3.36 22.82 -20.78
N ASN A 29 -3.89 23.82 -21.49
CA ASN A 29 -3.43 24.20 -22.83
C ASN A 29 -2.21 25.14 -22.82
N TYR A 30 -1.77 25.61 -21.64
CA TYR A 30 -0.76 26.66 -21.52
C TYR A 30 0.42 26.28 -20.62
N SER A 31 0.64 24.99 -20.35
CA SER A 31 1.68 24.51 -19.42
C SER A 31 3.08 25.10 -19.69
N ALA A 32 3.52 25.12 -20.96
CA ALA A 32 4.81 25.69 -21.35
C ALA A 32 4.86 27.22 -21.22
N GLN A 33 3.75 27.90 -21.54
CA GLN A 33 3.62 29.34 -21.44
C GLN A 33 3.58 29.80 -19.98
N ARG A 34 2.89 29.07 -19.09
CA ARG A 34 2.89 29.31 -17.63
C ARG A 34 4.30 29.25 -17.06
N ALA A 35 5.08 28.24 -17.44
CA ALA A 35 6.49 28.14 -17.03
C ALA A 35 7.30 29.36 -17.51
N SER A 36 7.06 29.82 -18.73
CA SER A 36 7.71 31.01 -19.28
C SER A 36 7.35 32.29 -18.53
N VAL A 37 6.08 32.44 -18.13
CA VAL A 37 5.59 33.57 -17.32
C VAL A 37 6.23 33.56 -15.94
N ALA A 38 6.27 32.42 -15.25
CA ALA A 38 6.87 32.29 -13.92
C ALA A 38 8.36 32.71 -13.93
N ILE A 39 9.11 32.27 -14.94
CA ILE A 39 10.52 32.62 -15.10
C ILE A 39 10.70 34.11 -15.42
N TYR A 40 9.83 34.68 -16.26
CA TYR A 40 9.85 36.12 -16.54
C TYR A 40 9.62 36.94 -15.28
N ASP A 41 8.62 36.59 -14.48
CA ASP A 41 8.31 37.28 -13.21
C ASP A 41 9.46 37.16 -12.20
N LEU A 42 10.13 36.01 -12.15
CA LEU A 42 11.32 35.83 -11.30
C LEU A 42 12.46 36.80 -11.68
N ILE A 43 12.74 36.91 -12.98
CA ILE A 43 13.78 37.83 -13.49
C ILE A 43 13.39 39.29 -13.23
N ASP A 44 12.13 39.66 -13.49
CA ASP A 44 11.65 41.01 -13.23
C ASP A 44 11.75 41.38 -11.75
N ALA A 45 11.34 40.48 -10.84
CA ALA A 45 11.45 40.70 -9.40
C ALA A 45 12.91 40.88 -8.93
N GLU A 46 13.84 40.08 -9.45
CA GLU A 46 15.28 40.22 -9.19
C GLU A 46 15.78 41.61 -9.66
N ASN A 47 15.41 42.00 -10.89
CA ASN A 47 15.83 43.26 -11.51
C ASN A 47 15.21 44.49 -10.83
N VAL A 48 13.95 44.44 -10.43
CA VAL A 48 13.26 45.52 -9.70
C VAL A 48 13.96 45.78 -8.36
N ARG A 49 14.27 44.72 -7.61
CA ARG A 49 15.01 44.83 -6.35
C ARG A 49 16.40 45.43 -6.56
N ALA A 50 17.16 44.92 -7.53
CA ALA A 50 18.51 45.41 -7.81
C ALA A 50 18.51 46.90 -8.19
N ARG A 51 17.57 47.32 -9.04
CA ARG A 51 17.39 48.73 -9.42
C ARG A 51 17.02 49.60 -8.23
N GLY A 52 16.09 49.19 -7.38
CA GLY A 52 15.73 49.97 -6.20
C GLY A 52 16.90 50.23 -5.24
N ILE A 53 17.80 49.24 -5.07
CA ILE A 53 19.03 49.41 -4.29
C ILE A 53 19.99 50.38 -4.98
N ALA A 54 20.20 50.23 -6.29
CA ALA A 54 21.07 51.11 -7.07
C ALA A 54 20.56 52.56 -7.05
N ASP A 55 19.26 52.79 -7.28
CA ASP A 55 18.63 54.11 -7.25
C ASP A 55 18.80 54.79 -5.87
N ALA A 56 18.69 54.02 -4.78
CA ALA A 56 18.90 54.53 -3.42
C ALA A 56 20.37 54.93 -3.17
N VAL A 57 21.32 54.16 -3.70
CA VAL A 57 22.76 54.48 -3.64
C VAL A 57 23.07 55.71 -4.48
N ASP A 58 22.53 55.81 -5.70
CA ASP A 58 22.72 56.94 -6.61
C ASP A 58 22.10 58.23 -6.04
N ALA A 59 21.00 58.11 -5.30
CA ALA A 59 20.38 59.20 -4.53
C ALA A 59 21.12 59.53 -3.22
N ASN A 60 22.24 58.86 -2.92
CA ASN A 60 23.02 58.98 -1.70
C ASN A 60 22.22 58.71 -0.40
N ASN A 61 21.14 57.92 -0.49
CA ASN A 61 20.30 57.53 0.64
C ASN A 61 20.69 56.12 1.13
N ILE A 62 21.82 56.05 1.84
CA ILE A 62 22.43 54.78 2.29
C ILE A 62 21.52 54.03 3.27
N ASP A 63 20.72 54.74 4.07
CA ASP A 63 19.80 54.10 5.00
C ASP A 63 18.68 53.35 4.27
N LEU A 64 18.13 53.95 3.21
CA LEU A 64 17.17 53.29 2.33
C LEU A 64 17.82 52.10 1.58
N ALA A 65 19.03 52.26 1.05
CA ALA A 65 19.75 51.17 0.38
C ALA A 65 20.00 49.98 1.33
N ARG A 66 20.38 50.25 2.59
CA ARG A 66 20.50 49.20 3.63
C ARG A 66 19.17 48.54 3.93
N GLN A 67 18.08 49.31 4.01
CA GLN A 67 16.75 48.77 4.26
C GLN A 67 16.30 47.84 3.13
N LEU A 68 16.42 48.27 1.86
CA LEU A 68 16.08 47.47 0.70
C LEU A 68 16.95 46.21 0.58
N SER A 69 18.23 46.30 0.95
CA SER A 69 19.14 45.14 0.94
C SER A 69 18.83 44.09 2.01
N LYS A 70 18.02 44.40 3.04
CA LYS A 70 17.61 43.40 4.04
C LYS A 70 16.71 42.31 3.46
N HIS A 71 15.98 42.63 2.39
CA HIS A 71 15.21 41.63 1.67
C HIS A 71 16.16 40.88 0.74
N ASP A 72 16.22 39.57 0.89
CA ASP A 72 17.01 38.72 0.01
C ASP A 72 16.47 38.74 -1.41
N ALA A 73 17.36 38.55 -2.38
CA ALA A 73 16.96 38.47 -3.78
C ALA A 73 16.20 37.15 -4.04
N PRO A 74 15.13 37.14 -4.85
CA PRO A 74 14.36 35.92 -5.13
C PRO A 74 15.24 34.72 -5.53
N ILE A 75 16.26 34.92 -6.38
CA ILE A 75 17.16 33.81 -6.79
C ILE A 75 18.00 33.30 -5.63
N LYS A 76 18.47 34.21 -4.76
CA LYS A 76 19.20 33.81 -3.54
C LYS A 76 18.32 32.95 -2.64
N VAL A 77 17.06 33.36 -2.44
CA VAL A 77 16.08 32.59 -1.66
C VAL A 77 15.82 31.24 -2.30
N ILE A 78 15.64 31.16 -3.63
CA ILE A 78 15.48 29.89 -4.36
C ILE A 78 16.68 28.97 -4.13
N ASN A 79 17.91 29.46 -4.25
CA ASN A 79 19.10 28.64 -4.04
C ASN A 79 19.22 28.12 -2.60
N GLU A 80 18.85 28.95 -1.62
CA GLU A 80 18.74 28.50 -0.22
C GLU A 80 17.69 27.40 -0.06
N LEU A 81 16.50 27.57 -0.64
CA LEU A 81 15.40 26.61 -0.59
C LEU A 81 15.77 25.26 -1.23
N LEU A 82 16.36 25.29 -2.42
CA LEU A 82 16.79 24.08 -3.13
C LEU A 82 17.83 23.31 -2.32
N LYS A 83 18.79 24.01 -1.72
CA LYS A 83 19.81 23.41 -0.86
C LYS A 83 19.21 22.77 0.40
N LEU A 84 18.31 23.47 1.10
CA LEU A 84 17.63 22.95 2.30
C LEU A 84 16.74 21.75 1.98
N SER A 85 16.17 21.71 0.76
CA SER A 85 15.33 20.61 0.28
C SER A 85 16.14 19.47 -0.36
N ASN A 86 17.47 19.48 -0.23
CA ASN A 86 18.38 18.47 -0.79
C ASN A 86 18.30 18.33 -2.32
N ILE A 87 18.01 19.42 -3.03
CA ILE A 87 18.07 19.51 -4.49
C ILE A 87 19.44 20.09 -4.87
N PRO A 88 20.34 19.31 -5.49
CA PRO A 88 21.75 19.67 -5.66
C PRO A 88 22.00 20.59 -6.87
N ILE A 89 21.17 21.62 -7.06
CA ILE A 89 21.30 22.60 -8.15
C ILE A 89 21.35 24.03 -7.62
N GLU A 90 22.04 24.89 -8.35
CA GLU A 90 22.11 26.33 -8.12
C GLU A 90 21.66 27.08 -9.37
N ILE A 91 20.78 28.06 -9.19
CA ILE A 91 20.19 28.89 -10.24
C ILE A 91 20.92 30.23 -10.29
N SER A 92 21.17 30.71 -11.50
CA SER A 92 21.79 32.01 -11.76
C SER A 92 21.19 32.66 -13.00
N VAL A 93 21.20 33.99 -13.05
CA VAL A 93 20.85 34.76 -14.25
C VAL A 93 22.13 35.26 -14.91
N ARG A 94 22.23 35.08 -16.23
CA ARG A 94 23.34 35.52 -17.07
C ARG A 94 22.90 36.64 -18.02
N GLU A 95 23.82 37.08 -18.87
CA GLU A 95 23.55 38.04 -19.94
C GLU A 95 22.32 37.64 -20.76
N SER A 96 21.61 38.62 -21.29
CA SER A 96 20.35 38.42 -22.02
C SER A 96 19.25 37.73 -21.20
N GLU A 97 19.27 37.91 -19.87
CA GLU A 97 18.25 37.40 -18.95
C GLU A 97 18.08 35.87 -19.01
N GLN A 98 19.17 35.17 -19.33
CA GLN A 98 19.16 33.71 -19.39
C GLN A 98 19.28 33.11 -18.00
N VAL A 99 18.27 32.33 -17.59
CA VAL A 99 18.33 31.54 -16.36
C VAL A 99 19.09 30.24 -16.64
N MET A 100 20.16 30.04 -15.87
CA MET A 100 21.07 28.91 -15.97
C MET A 100 21.08 28.13 -14.66
N ALA A 101 21.25 26.82 -14.74
CA ALA A 101 21.44 25.93 -13.60
C ALA A 101 22.87 25.38 -13.57
N SER A 102 23.39 25.08 -12.39
CA SER A 102 24.62 24.31 -12.17
C SER A 102 24.36 23.23 -11.13
N ARG A 103 24.78 21.99 -11.41
CA ARG A 103 24.67 20.86 -10.48
C ARG A 103 25.97 20.67 -9.72
N ASN A 104 25.94 20.71 -8.39
CA ASN A 104 27.12 20.52 -7.53
C ASN A 104 28.37 21.34 -7.93
N GLY A 105 28.16 22.58 -8.41
CA GLY A 105 29.27 23.43 -8.90
C GLY A 105 29.88 23.00 -10.23
N GLY A 106 29.20 22.12 -10.98
CA GLY A 106 29.56 21.70 -12.33
C GLY A 106 29.29 22.76 -13.40
N PRO A 107 29.46 22.42 -14.70
CA PRO A 107 29.22 23.35 -15.79
C PRO A 107 27.77 23.85 -15.80
N GLN A 108 27.58 25.09 -16.24
CA GLN A 108 26.25 25.68 -16.35
C GLN A 108 25.51 25.14 -17.57
N TYR A 109 24.22 24.90 -17.39
CA TYR A 109 23.32 24.41 -18.43
C TYR A 109 21.96 25.12 -18.35
N SER A 110 21.16 25.01 -19.40
CA SER A 110 19.86 25.68 -19.49
C SER A 110 18.88 25.09 -18.48
N ILE A 111 18.01 25.91 -17.86
CA ILE A 111 16.91 25.38 -17.03
C ILE A 111 15.96 24.43 -17.80
N ALA A 112 15.99 24.46 -19.14
CA ALA A 112 15.25 23.53 -19.98
C ALA A 112 15.79 22.08 -19.89
N GLU A 113 17.00 21.88 -19.38
CA GLU A 113 17.66 20.58 -19.21
C GLU A 113 17.54 20.07 -17.76
N LEU A 114 16.81 20.78 -16.88
CA LEU A 114 16.50 20.30 -15.54
C LEU A 114 15.60 19.05 -15.61
N SER A 115 15.76 18.16 -14.64
CA SER A 115 14.79 17.06 -14.45
C SER A 115 13.40 17.61 -14.16
N ASP A 116 12.35 16.82 -14.43
CA ASP A 116 10.97 17.27 -14.23
C ASP A 116 10.71 17.75 -12.79
N GLY A 117 11.26 17.06 -11.79
CA GLY A 117 11.15 17.47 -10.40
C GLY A 117 11.89 18.77 -10.09
N GLU A 118 13.15 18.90 -10.53
CA GLU A 118 13.94 20.13 -10.31
C GLU A 118 13.29 21.34 -10.98
N ARG A 119 12.79 21.15 -12.19
CA ARG A 119 12.03 22.18 -12.92
C ARG A 119 10.75 22.54 -12.17
N ASN A 120 9.99 21.56 -11.68
CA ASN A 120 8.77 21.82 -10.92
C ASN A 120 9.06 22.61 -9.64
N ALA A 121 10.07 22.22 -8.86
CA ALA A 121 10.49 22.92 -7.66
C ALA A 121 10.88 24.38 -7.94
N LEU A 122 11.63 24.62 -9.02
CA LEU A 122 11.98 25.98 -9.46
C LEU A 122 10.74 26.81 -9.80
N LEU A 123 9.80 26.24 -10.57
CA LEU A 123 8.59 26.96 -11.00
C LEU A 123 7.65 27.27 -9.84
N ILE A 124 7.48 26.34 -8.89
CA ILE A 124 6.70 26.58 -7.66
C ILE A 124 7.35 27.74 -6.87
N ALA A 125 8.66 27.67 -6.62
CA ALA A 125 9.34 28.71 -5.85
C ALA A 125 9.30 30.08 -6.57
N ALA A 126 9.46 30.10 -7.89
CA ALA A 126 9.34 31.31 -8.69
C ALA A 126 7.95 31.95 -8.52
N ASN A 127 6.88 31.19 -8.78
CA ASN A 127 5.50 31.69 -8.67
C ASN A 127 5.15 32.17 -7.25
N VAL A 128 5.58 31.44 -6.22
CA VAL A 128 5.29 31.80 -4.82
C VAL A 128 6.04 33.06 -4.41
N LEU A 129 7.32 33.20 -4.77
CA LEU A 129 8.12 34.35 -4.37
C LEU A 129 7.78 35.62 -5.15
N THR A 130 7.20 35.51 -6.35
CA THR A 130 6.82 36.66 -7.19
C THR A 130 5.34 37.02 -7.11
N ALA A 131 4.52 36.24 -6.39
CA ALA A 131 3.12 36.56 -6.17
C ALA A 131 2.96 37.91 -5.45
N LYS A 132 1.90 38.66 -5.79
CA LYS A 132 1.60 39.92 -5.11
C LYS A 132 1.23 39.68 -3.64
N PRO A 133 1.45 40.66 -2.74
CA PRO A 133 0.94 40.56 -1.37
C PRO A 133 -0.57 40.33 -1.33
N GLU A 134 -1.06 39.69 -0.27
CA GLU A 134 -2.47 39.40 -0.03
C GLU A 134 -3.11 38.50 -1.12
N THR A 135 -2.29 37.72 -1.83
CA THR A 135 -2.77 36.75 -2.84
C THR A 135 -3.08 35.39 -2.19
N ILE A 136 -4.13 34.73 -2.67
CA ILE A 136 -4.41 33.32 -2.37
C ILE A 136 -3.77 32.46 -3.47
N LEU A 137 -2.85 31.57 -3.09
CA LEU A 137 -2.19 30.63 -3.99
C LEU A 137 -2.83 29.24 -3.87
N PHE A 138 -3.28 28.70 -5.00
CA PHE A 138 -3.75 27.32 -5.12
C PHE A 138 -2.64 26.45 -5.71
N ILE A 139 -2.26 25.39 -5.00
CA ILE A 139 -1.22 24.45 -5.41
C ILE A 139 -1.84 23.05 -5.48
N ASP A 140 -1.88 22.45 -6.67
CA ASP A 140 -2.49 21.14 -6.89
C ASP A 140 -1.43 20.07 -7.19
N GLU A 141 -1.49 18.97 -6.44
CA GLU A 141 -0.56 17.83 -6.48
C GLU A 141 0.92 18.26 -6.64
N PRO A 142 1.48 19.07 -5.72
CA PRO A 142 2.86 19.57 -5.83
C PRO A 142 3.92 18.46 -5.87
N GLU A 143 3.60 17.27 -5.35
CA GLU A 143 4.43 16.06 -5.40
C GLU A 143 4.52 15.42 -6.80
N ARG A 144 3.68 15.86 -7.75
CA ARG A 144 3.70 15.33 -9.11
C ARG A 144 5.06 15.63 -9.74
N HIS A 145 5.85 14.58 -9.97
CA HIS A 145 7.24 14.60 -10.46
C HIS A 145 8.34 14.95 -9.44
N LEU A 146 8.04 15.10 -8.15
CA LEU A 146 9.05 15.31 -7.10
C LEU A 146 8.91 14.27 -5.98
N HIS A 147 10.03 13.82 -5.41
CA HIS A 147 9.96 12.88 -4.29
C HIS A 147 9.35 13.56 -3.06
N ARG A 148 8.39 12.90 -2.40
CA ARG A 148 7.63 13.44 -1.25
C ARG A 148 8.51 14.02 -0.12
N SER A 149 9.68 13.42 0.13
CA SER A 149 10.61 13.90 1.16
C SER A 149 11.26 15.26 0.85
N ILE A 150 11.10 15.77 -0.37
CA ILE A 150 11.64 17.05 -0.84
C ILE A 150 10.53 18.11 -0.86
N ILE A 151 9.30 17.74 -1.24
CA ILE A 151 8.23 18.72 -1.45
C ILE A 151 7.72 19.33 -0.15
N SER A 152 7.58 18.52 0.92
CA SER A 152 7.08 19.03 2.19
C SER A 152 8.02 20.08 2.80
N PRO A 153 9.34 19.83 2.95
CA PRO A 153 10.28 20.87 3.38
C PRO A 153 10.27 22.11 2.49
N LEU A 154 10.23 21.95 1.16
CA LEU A 154 10.22 23.06 0.22
C LEU A 154 9.01 23.99 0.44
N LEU A 155 7.81 23.41 0.54
CA LEU A 155 6.57 24.14 0.73
C LEU A 155 6.49 24.80 2.10
N THR A 156 6.85 24.09 3.17
CA THR A 156 6.87 24.65 4.54
C THR A 156 7.75 25.89 4.62
N ILE A 157 8.94 25.87 4.00
CA ILE A 157 9.81 27.06 4.01
C ILE A 157 9.20 28.17 3.14
N LEU A 158 8.61 27.86 1.98
CA LEU A 158 7.93 28.85 1.14
C LEU A 158 6.77 29.55 1.88
N PHE A 159 5.95 28.80 2.64
CA PHE A 159 4.87 29.38 3.44
C PHE A 159 5.42 30.35 4.49
N SER A 160 6.49 29.97 5.19
CA SER A 160 7.12 30.85 6.19
C SER A 160 7.74 32.12 5.62
N ARG A 161 8.11 32.12 4.32
CA ARG A 161 8.70 33.28 3.64
C ARG A 161 7.65 34.23 3.06
N ARG A 162 6.38 33.81 3.00
CA ARG A 162 5.25 34.54 2.42
C ARG A 162 4.05 34.49 3.35
N ASP A 163 4.27 34.89 4.60
CA ASP A 163 3.22 35.01 5.63
C ASP A 163 2.17 36.09 5.30
N ASP A 164 2.45 36.95 4.30
CA ASP A 164 1.55 37.90 3.68
C ASP A 164 0.55 37.29 2.68
N CYS A 165 0.68 36.00 2.37
CA CYS A 165 -0.16 35.25 1.44
C CYS A 165 -0.94 34.13 2.12
N ALA A 166 -2.04 33.70 1.49
CA ALA A 166 -2.77 32.50 1.89
C ALA A 166 -2.50 31.36 0.91
N PHE A 167 -2.38 30.14 1.43
CA PHE A 167 -2.09 28.94 0.65
C PHE A 167 -3.21 27.91 0.78
N VAL A 168 -3.63 27.36 -0.35
CA VAL A 168 -4.54 26.21 -0.43
C VAL A 168 -3.84 25.13 -1.23
N VAL A 169 -3.52 24.00 -0.57
CA VAL A 169 -2.78 22.90 -1.19
C VAL A 169 -3.65 21.66 -1.27
N SER A 170 -3.79 21.12 -2.48
CA SER A 170 -4.35 19.79 -2.74
C SER A 170 -3.17 18.83 -2.91
N THR A 171 -3.08 17.81 -2.06
CA THR A 171 -1.95 16.88 -2.06
C THR A 171 -2.37 15.51 -1.54
N HIS A 172 -1.69 14.47 -2.01
CA HIS A 172 -1.71 13.12 -1.44
C HIS A 172 -0.55 12.91 -0.44
N ASP A 173 0.33 13.90 -0.27
CA ASP A 173 1.42 13.84 0.71
C ASP A 173 0.93 14.14 2.12
N VAL A 174 0.97 13.08 2.89
CA VAL A 174 0.48 13.02 4.25
C VAL A 174 1.34 13.80 5.24
N MET A 175 2.61 14.03 4.88
CA MET A 175 3.58 14.72 5.72
C MET A 175 3.39 16.23 5.68
N LEU A 176 2.78 16.78 4.63
CA LEU A 176 2.64 18.23 4.48
C LEU A 176 1.79 18.87 5.60
N PRO A 177 0.61 18.34 5.97
CA PRO A 177 -0.12 18.81 7.15
C PRO A 177 0.63 18.61 8.47
N LEU A 178 1.46 17.56 8.56
CA LEU A 178 2.23 17.25 9.78
C LEU A 178 3.36 18.25 10.01
N ASP A 179 4.03 18.65 8.92
CA ASP A 179 5.09 19.65 8.95
C ASP A 179 4.54 21.08 9.10
N ASN A 180 3.22 21.28 8.96
CA ASN A 180 2.53 22.57 9.05
C ASN A 180 1.33 22.49 10.03
N PRO A 181 1.56 22.36 11.35
CA PRO A 181 0.51 22.16 12.35
C PRO A 181 -0.49 23.31 12.45
N ASP A 182 -0.14 24.52 12.01
CA ASP A 182 -1.05 25.67 12.04
C ASP A 182 -2.05 25.66 10.86
N ALA A 183 -1.87 24.75 9.90
CA ALA A 183 -2.74 24.66 8.73
C ALA A 183 -4.07 23.98 9.04
N ARG A 184 -5.17 24.55 8.53
CA ARG A 184 -6.47 23.86 8.53
C ARG A 184 -6.48 22.80 7.44
N THR A 185 -6.62 21.54 7.83
CA THR A 185 -6.65 20.42 6.87
C THR A 185 -8.08 19.98 6.60
N LEU A 186 -8.44 19.85 5.31
CA LEU A 186 -9.72 19.28 4.89
C LEU A 186 -9.45 17.92 4.25
N LEU A 187 -9.96 16.85 4.85
CA LEU A 187 -9.78 15.48 4.37
C LEU A 187 -11.00 15.07 3.53
N VAL A 188 -10.82 15.01 2.21
CA VAL A 188 -11.86 14.59 1.28
C VAL A 188 -11.96 13.05 1.26
N ARG A 189 -13.12 12.50 1.63
CA ARG A 189 -13.41 11.05 1.69
C ARG A 189 -14.01 10.50 0.40
N GLY A 190 -14.82 11.30 -0.26
CA GLY A 190 -15.53 10.88 -1.46
C GLY A 190 -16.30 12.01 -2.09
N CYS A 191 -16.84 11.76 -3.28
CA CYS A 191 -17.73 12.67 -3.96
C CYS A 191 -18.81 11.91 -4.71
N THR A 192 -20.01 12.49 -4.73
CA THR A 192 -21.17 11.93 -5.44
C THR A 192 -21.29 12.60 -6.80
N TYR A 193 -21.45 11.80 -7.85
CA TYR A 193 -21.63 12.28 -9.22
C TYR A 193 -23.08 12.13 -9.68
N GLN A 194 -23.59 13.15 -10.38
CA GLN A 194 -24.83 13.10 -11.13
C GLN A 194 -24.61 13.72 -12.52
N HIS A 195 -24.93 12.99 -13.58
CA HIS A 195 -24.70 13.42 -14.98
C HIS A 195 -23.27 13.94 -15.24
N SER A 196 -22.25 13.23 -14.73
CA SER A 196 -20.83 13.61 -14.84
C SER A 196 -20.47 14.96 -14.17
N GLN A 197 -21.33 15.47 -13.29
CA GLN A 197 -21.04 16.61 -12.43
C GLN A 197 -20.99 16.16 -10.97
N VAL A 198 -20.05 16.72 -10.21
CA VAL A 198 -19.98 16.49 -8.77
C VAL A 198 -21.11 17.28 -8.11
N VAL A 199 -21.97 16.59 -7.37
CA VAL A 199 -23.12 17.20 -6.67
C VAL A 199 -22.92 17.29 -5.17
N ASP A 200 -22.07 16.43 -4.61
CA ASP A 200 -21.81 16.40 -3.17
C ASP A 200 -20.39 15.94 -2.87
N TRP A 201 -19.81 16.46 -1.79
CA TRP A 201 -18.48 16.11 -1.30
C TRP A 201 -18.57 15.66 0.15
N ASP A 202 -18.07 14.46 0.41
CA ASP A 202 -17.87 13.97 1.77
C ASP A 202 -16.46 14.37 2.23
N ALA A 203 -16.37 15.27 3.21
CA ALA A 203 -15.09 15.81 3.68
C ALA A 203 -15.11 16.16 5.16
N ASP A 204 -14.04 15.81 5.86
CA ASP A 204 -13.83 16.09 7.28
C ASP A 204 -12.91 17.32 7.45
N LEU A 205 -13.34 18.34 8.20
CA LEU A 205 -12.44 19.40 8.63
C LEU A 205 -11.68 18.94 9.88
N VAL A 206 -10.36 19.07 9.79
CA VAL A 206 -9.44 18.65 10.83
C VAL A 206 -9.00 19.87 11.64
N THR A 207 -9.25 19.84 12.95
CA THR A 207 -8.89 20.91 13.88
C THR A 207 -7.57 20.62 14.58
N THR A 208 -6.71 21.63 14.68
CA THR A 208 -5.31 21.54 15.14
C THR A 208 -5.08 21.93 16.62
N ASP A 209 -6.14 22.21 17.39
CA ASP A 209 -6.07 22.64 18.81
C ASP A 209 -5.65 21.54 19.81
N THR A 210 -5.35 20.35 19.33
CA THR A 210 -4.75 19.25 20.10
C THR A 210 -3.56 18.75 19.30
N GLU A 211 -2.41 18.56 19.96
CA GLU A 211 -1.23 17.85 19.42
C GLU A 211 -1.67 16.93 18.30
N ILE A 212 -1.29 17.23 17.04
CA ILE A 212 -1.80 16.61 15.82
C ILE A 212 -2.24 15.18 16.13
N ASP A 213 -3.57 15.00 16.26
CA ASP A 213 -4.15 13.77 16.78
C ASP A 213 -3.52 12.61 16.02
N GLU A 214 -3.01 11.59 16.71
CA GLU A 214 -2.49 10.38 16.07
C GLU A 214 -3.57 9.80 15.13
N GLN A 215 -4.84 10.08 15.38
CA GLN A 215 -5.98 9.84 14.49
C GLN A 215 -5.87 10.53 13.12
N LEU A 216 -5.40 11.77 13.06
CA LEU A 216 -5.19 12.51 11.82
C LEU A 216 -3.96 11.98 11.08
N LYS A 217 -2.85 11.76 11.80
CA LYS A 217 -1.68 11.07 11.22
C LYS A 217 -2.10 9.75 10.59
N GLN A 218 -2.93 8.95 11.28
CA GLN A 218 -3.47 7.68 10.82
C GLN A 218 -4.43 7.81 9.61
N ASP A 219 -5.29 8.83 9.60
CA ASP A 219 -6.27 9.08 8.54
C ASP A 219 -5.64 9.56 7.24
N ILE A 220 -4.54 10.29 7.36
CA ILE A 220 -3.76 10.76 6.22
C ILE A 220 -2.77 9.65 5.78
N LEU A 221 -2.11 8.90 6.69
CA LEU A 221 -1.11 7.86 6.39
C LEU A 221 -1.64 6.49 5.89
N GLY A 222 -2.92 6.15 6.06
CA GLY A 222 -3.36 4.75 5.93
C GLY A 222 -4.64 4.53 5.14
N SER A 223 -4.54 4.31 3.83
CA SER A 223 -5.67 3.92 2.96
C SER A 223 -6.28 2.54 3.25
N ARG A 224 -5.82 1.81 4.28
CA ARG A 224 -6.47 0.59 4.79
C ARG A 224 -6.31 0.49 6.31
N ARG A 225 -7.35 0.87 7.05
CA ARG A 225 -7.46 0.74 8.52
C ARG A 225 -7.51 -0.72 9.02
N LYS A 226 -7.59 -1.70 8.10
CA LYS A 226 -7.71 -3.13 8.37
C LYS A 226 -6.40 -3.84 8.02
N LEU A 227 -5.76 -4.44 9.01
CA LEU A 227 -4.53 -5.21 8.86
C LEU A 227 -4.85 -6.70 8.92
N LEU A 228 -4.30 -7.48 7.98
CA LEU A 228 -4.41 -8.93 7.95
C LEU A 228 -3.02 -9.55 8.04
N PHE A 229 -2.70 -10.11 9.21
CA PHE A 229 -1.45 -10.82 9.42
C PHE A 229 -1.60 -12.27 8.97
N VAL A 230 -0.65 -12.77 8.15
CA VAL A 230 -0.71 -14.13 7.60
C VAL A 230 0.61 -14.86 7.86
N GLU A 231 0.58 -16.18 7.97
CA GLU A 231 1.82 -16.96 8.08
C GLU A 231 2.64 -16.92 6.78
N GLY A 232 3.96 -17.00 6.91
CA GLY A 232 4.89 -17.08 5.78
C GLY A 232 5.81 -15.87 5.64
N THR A 233 6.42 -15.75 4.46
CA THR A 233 7.35 -14.68 4.10
C THR A 233 6.79 -13.84 2.95
N GLU A 234 7.47 -12.76 2.59
CA GLU A 234 7.11 -11.95 1.41
C GLU A 234 7.01 -12.74 0.10
N GLN A 235 7.73 -13.86 0.00
CA GLN A 235 7.71 -14.76 -1.16
C GLN A 235 6.80 -15.99 -0.99
N SER A 236 6.07 -16.08 0.12
CA SER A 236 5.14 -17.19 0.38
C SER A 236 3.90 -17.13 -0.53
N LEU A 237 3.19 -18.27 -0.61
CA LEU A 237 1.94 -18.38 -1.35
C LEU A 237 0.78 -17.60 -0.70
N ASP A 238 0.89 -17.38 0.61
CA ASP A 238 -0.09 -16.75 1.48
C ASP A 238 -0.40 -15.32 1.05
N LYS A 239 0.62 -14.45 1.02
CA LYS A 239 0.41 -13.02 0.77
C LYS A 239 -0.29 -12.75 -0.57
N PRO A 240 0.15 -13.31 -1.71
CA PRO A 240 -0.54 -13.11 -2.99
C PRO A 240 -1.98 -13.64 -2.99
N LEU A 241 -2.26 -14.78 -2.36
CA LEU A 241 -3.61 -15.34 -2.31
C LEU A 241 -4.54 -14.47 -1.45
N TYR A 242 -4.14 -14.17 -0.22
CA TYR A 242 -4.97 -13.40 0.70
C TYR A 242 -5.15 -11.95 0.25
N SER A 243 -4.19 -11.36 -0.47
CA SER A 243 -4.35 -10.03 -1.07
C SER A 243 -5.43 -10.00 -2.17
N LEU A 244 -5.67 -11.14 -2.84
CA LEU A 244 -6.77 -11.28 -3.81
C LEU A 244 -8.10 -11.54 -3.13
N LEU A 245 -8.10 -12.39 -2.10
CA LEU A 245 -9.31 -12.72 -1.35
C LEU A 245 -9.84 -11.53 -0.53
N PHE A 246 -8.97 -10.65 -0.05
CA PHE A 246 -9.33 -9.53 0.80
C PHE A 246 -8.65 -8.21 0.33
N PRO A 247 -9.10 -7.60 -0.78
CA PRO A 247 -8.48 -6.37 -1.33
C PRO A 247 -8.62 -5.13 -0.41
N GLN A 248 -9.55 -5.17 0.54
CA GLN A 248 -9.87 -4.11 1.49
C GLN A 248 -8.93 -4.05 2.71
N VAL A 249 -8.02 -5.02 2.86
CA VAL A 249 -7.08 -5.11 3.99
C VAL A 249 -5.62 -5.03 3.53
N SER A 250 -4.73 -4.59 4.42
CA SER A 250 -3.29 -4.64 4.21
C SER A 250 -2.75 -5.97 4.70
N VAL A 251 -2.31 -6.83 3.77
CA VAL A 251 -1.78 -8.17 4.09
C VAL A 251 -0.30 -8.11 4.47
N ILE A 252 0.03 -8.57 5.67
CA ILE A 252 1.38 -8.51 6.26
C ILE A 252 1.82 -9.93 6.66
N PRO A 253 2.86 -10.50 6.02
CA PRO A 253 3.36 -11.82 6.37
C PRO A 253 4.13 -11.81 7.70
N LYS A 254 4.05 -12.92 8.43
CA LYS A 254 4.74 -13.16 9.71
C LYS A 254 5.35 -14.56 9.71
N ALA A 255 6.54 -14.69 10.27
CA ALA A 255 7.36 -15.90 10.17
C ALA A 255 6.71 -17.15 10.82
N SER A 256 5.81 -16.96 11.79
CA SER A 256 5.11 -18.07 12.46
C SER A 256 3.71 -17.69 12.93
N CYS A 257 2.86 -18.69 13.15
CA CYS A 257 1.56 -18.53 13.83
C CYS A 257 1.65 -17.73 15.14
N ARG A 258 2.71 -17.91 15.93
CA ARG A 258 2.88 -17.15 17.19
C ARG A 258 3.08 -15.67 16.93
N ASP A 259 3.82 -15.33 15.87
CA ASP A 259 4.05 -13.94 15.48
C ASP A 259 2.78 -13.30 14.91
N VAL A 260 1.94 -14.08 14.22
CA VAL A 260 0.59 -13.65 13.80
C VAL A 260 -0.27 -13.36 15.02
N GLU A 261 -0.40 -14.32 15.95
CA GLU A 261 -1.18 -14.16 17.19
C GLU A 261 -0.71 -12.95 18.00
N HIS A 262 0.60 -12.81 18.22
CA HIS A 262 1.17 -11.70 18.97
C HIS A 262 0.94 -10.35 18.28
N SER A 263 1.07 -10.28 16.95
CA SER A 263 0.84 -9.04 16.20
C SER A 263 -0.62 -8.63 16.27
N VAL A 264 -1.55 -9.59 16.17
CA VAL A 264 -2.99 -9.33 16.28
C VAL A 264 -3.35 -8.89 17.70
N SER A 265 -2.89 -9.61 18.73
CA SER A 265 -3.19 -9.26 20.12
C SER A 265 -2.63 -7.88 20.48
N SER A 266 -1.38 -7.59 20.11
CA SER A 266 -0.74 -6.29 20.42
C SER A 266 -1.52 -5.10 19.87
N ILE A 267 -2.03 -5.22 18.64
CA ILE A 267 -2.84 -4.17 18.01
C ILE A 267 -4.23 -4.12 18.65
N ARG A 268 -4.88 -5.27 18.89
CA ARG A 268 -6.21 -5.28 19.50
C ARG A 268 -6.21 -4.78 20.95
N ASP A 269 -5.17 -5.08 21.73
CA ASP A 269 -4.98 -4.60 23.10
C ASP A 269 -4.75 -3.08 23.15
N ALA A 270 -4.17 -2.52 22.09
CA ALA A 270 -3.95 -1.08 21.91
C ALA A 270 -5.12 -0.37 21.19
N GLN A 271 -6.31 -0.96 21.11
CA GLN A 271 -7.49 -0.36 20.46
C GLN A 271 -7.87 1.02 21.02
N SER A 272 -7.55 1.31 22.28
CA SER A 272 -7.79 2.65 22.85
C SER A 272 -6.83 3.72 22.33
N LEU A 273 -5.74 3.33 21.65
CA LEU A 273 -4.67 4.20 21.17
C LEU A 273 -4.68 4.37 19.64
N HIS A 274 -5.45 3.54 18.90
CA HIS A 274 -5.53 3.62 17.45
C HIS A 274 -6.85 3.02 16.91
N ARG A 275 -7.24 3.39 15.68
CA ARG A 275 -8.42 2.78 14.99
C ARG A 275 -8.05 1.65 14.01
N LEU A 276 -6.94 0.95 14.26
CA LEU A 276 -6.55 -0.22 13.46
C LEU A 276 -7.37 -1.45 13.85
N HIS A 277 -7.92 -2.13 12.86
CA HIS A 277 -8.55 -3.43 13.01
C HIS A 277 -7.58 -4.51 12.54
N ALA A 278 -7.03 -5.27 13.49
CA ALA A 278 -6.12 -6.37 13.17
C ALA A 278 -6.87 -7.71 13.16
N PHE A 279 -6.58 -8.48 12.11
CA PHE A 279 -7.00 -9.84 11.90
C PHE A 279 -5.78 -10.71 11.63
N GLY A 280 -5.87 -12.00 11.95
CA GLY A 280 -4.84 -12.99 11.63
C GLY A 280 -5.42 -14.15 10.84
N ILE A 281 -4.64 -14.73 9.92
CA ILE A 281 -4.91 -16.07 9.36
C ILE A 281 -3.71 -16.97 9.68
N VAL A 282 -4.01 -18.16 10.20
CA VAL A 282 -3.03 -19.17 10.56
C VAL A 282 -3.42 -20.53 10.00
N ASP A 283 -2.43 -21.39 9.72
CA ASP A 283 -2.69 -22.75 9.25
C ASP A 283 -3.48 -23.54 10.31
N ASN A 284 -4.37 -24.42 9.84
CA ASN A 284 -5.20 -25.21 10.74
C ASN A 284 -4.35 -26.16 11.56
N ASP A 285 -3.41 -26.85 10.91
CA ASP A 285 -2.51 -27.85 11.51
C ASP A 285 -3.23 -28.85 12.46
N ARG A 286 -4.54 -29.09 12.24
CA ARG A 286 -5.44 -29.91 13.08
C ARG A 286 -5.65 -29.41 14.49
N ARG A 287 -5.70 -28.09 14.68
CA ARG A 287 -6.22 -27.47 15.90
C ARG A 287 -7.63 -28.00 16.16
N THR A 288 -7.92 -28.35 17.41
CA THR A 288 -9.29 -28.66 17.83
C THR A 288 -10.20 -27.45 17.68
N GLU A 289 -11.49 -27.70 17.53
CA GLU A 289 -12.52 -26.65 17.54
C GLU A 289 -12.40 -25.69 18.73
N ALA A 290 -12.04 -26.18 19.93
CA ALA A 290 -11.81 -25.32 21.10
C ALA A 290 -10.67 -24.30 20.87
N ASN A 291 -9.55 -24.73 20.30
CA ASN A 291 -8.41 -23.86 19.98
C ASN A 291 -8.74 -22.91 18.83
N ILE A 292 -9.51 -23.37 17.83
CA ILE A 292 -9.96 -22.54 16.71
C ILE A 292 -10.86 -21.42 17.23
N ASN A 293 -11.78 -21.73 18.14
CA ASN A 293 -12.64 -20.74 18.77
C ASN A 293 -11.85 -19.75 19.64
N GLU A 294 -10.86 -20.22 20.41
CA GLU A 294 -9.99 -19.34 21.20
C GLU A 294 -9.19 -18.37 20.32
N LEU A 295 -8.66 -18.85 19.19
CA LEU A 295 -8.00 -18.00 18.20
C LEU A 295 -8.98 -16.97 17.62
N LYS A 296 -10.20 -17.41 17.28
CA LYS A 296 -11.24 -16.56 16.71
C LYS A 296 -11.63 -15.43 17.67
N ASP A 297 -11.75 -15.71 18.96
CA ASP A 297 -12.00 -14.69 19.99
C ASP A 297 -10.87 -13.64 20.02
N LYS A 298 -9.62 -14.07 19.79
CA LYS A 298 -8.45 -13.18 19.64
C LYS A 298 -8.38 -12.47 18.29
N GLY A 299 -9.25 -12.80 17.33
CA GLY A 299 -9.28 -12.19 15.98
C GLY A 299 -8.37 -12.89 14.98
N VAL A 300 -7.95 -14.10 15.31
CA VAL A 300 -7.10 -14.96 14.49
C VAL A 300 -7.94 -16.13 13.98
N TYR A 301 -7.92 -16.36 12.67
CA TYR A 301 -8.77 -17.33 12.00
C TYR A 301 -7.89 -18.45 11.48
N ALA A 302 -8.23 -19.69 11.85
CA ALA A 302 -7.58 -20.85 11.26
C ALA A 302 -8.11 -21.06 9.83
N VAL A 303 -7.22 -21.41 8.90
CA VAL A 303 -7.62 -21.86 7.57
C VAL A 303 -8.59 -23.07 7.74
N PRO A 304 -9.68 -23.16 6.95
CA PRO A 304 -10.66 -24.25 7.06
C PRO A 304 -10.12 -25.62 6.59
N VAL A 305 -8.99 -25.59 5.89
CA VAL A 305 -8.23 -26.72 5.37
C VAL A 305 -6.85 -26.78 6.02
N TYR A 306 -6.10 -27.87 5.82
CA TYR A 306 -4.82 -28.12 6.48
C TYR A 306 -3.87 -26.90 6.46
N ALA A 307 -3.63 -26.34 5.27
CA ALA A 307 -2.77 -25.17 5.05
C ALA A 307 -3.20 -24.41 3.78
N VAL A 308 -2.56 -23.27 3.50
CA VAL A 308 -2.85 -22.44 2.32
C VAL A 308 -2.76 -23.20 0.99
N GLU A 309 -1.86 -24.17 0.85
CA GLU A 309 -1.74 -24.96 -0.39
C GLU A 309 -3.04 -25.69 -0.70
N SER A 310 -3.77 -26.14 0.32
CA SER A 310 -5.04 -26.83 0.14
C SER A 310 -6.12 -25.96 -0.52
N LEU A 311 -6.00 -24.63 -0.45
CA LEU A 311 -6.88 -23.69 -1.15
C LEU A 311 -6.53 -23.58 -2.64
N TYR A 312 -5.23 -23.56 -2.96
CA TYR A 312 -4.75 -23.55 -4.34
C TYR A 312 -5.19 -24.79 -5.12
N TYR A 313 -5.30 -25.93 -4.44
CA TYR A 313 -5.65 -27.22 -5.02
C TYR A 313 -7.08 -27.67 -4.65
N HIS A 314 -7.96 -26.74 -4.28
CA HIS A 314 -9.37 -27.01 -4.01
C HIS A 314 -10.08 -27.56 -5.28
N ASP A 315 -11.05 -28.47 -5.11
CA ASP A 315 -11.69 -29.17 -6.24
C ASP A 315 -12.33 -28.20 -7.25
N ASP A 316 -13.04 -27.16 -6.79
CA ASP A 316 -13.56 -26.09 -7.66
C ASP A 316 -12.46 -25.38 -8.48
N VAL A 317 -11.30 -25.13 -7.87
CA VAL A 317 -10.17 -24.47 -8.56
C VAL A 317 -9.60 -25.40 -9.63
N LEU A 318 -9.47 -26.70 -9.31
CA LEU A 318 -9.03 -27.72 -10.26
C LEU A 318 -10.00 -27.81 -11.45
N GLN A 319 -11.29 -27.91 -11.19
CA GLN A 319 -12.32 -28.01 -12.24
C GLN A 319 -12.30 -26.80 -13.18
N ARG A 320 -12.25 -25.59 -12.61
CA ARG A 320 -12.21 -24.34 -13.38
C ARG A 320 -10.93 -24.19 -14.20
N LEU A 321 -9.77 -24.58 -13.65
CA LEU A 321 -8.52 -24.56 -14.39
C LEU A 321 -8.48 -25.60 -15.50
N ALA A 322 -9.02 -26.80 -15.28
CA ALA A 322 -9.13 -27.83 -16.32
C ALA A 322 -10.01 -27.34 -17.48
N ALA A 323 -11.15 -26.71 -17.19
CA ALA A 323 -12.02 -26.11 -18.21
C ALA A 323 -11.32 -24.98 -19.00
N ARG A 324 -10.54 -24.12 -18.32
CA ARG A 324 -9.70 -23.11 -18.99
C ARG A 324 -8.64 -23.75 -19.88
N GLN A 325 -7.97 -24.81 -19.42
CA GLN A 325 -6.97 -25.53 -20.19
C GLN A 325 -7.56 -26.22 -21.41
N GLN A 326 -8.77 -26.80 -21.30
CA GLN A 326 -9.50 -27.34 -22.45
C GLN A 326 -9.73 -26.28 -23.52
N THR A 327 -10.11 -25.07 -23.11
CA THR A 327 -10.33 -23.95 -24.04
C THR A 327 -9.03 -23.51 -24.74
N LEU A 328 -7.90 -23.55 -24.03
CA LEU A 328 -6.61 -23.08 -24.55
C LEU A 328 -5.86 -24.12 -25.38
N THR A 329 -5.93 -25.39 -25.00
CA THR A 329 -5.10 -26.47 -25.55
C THR A 329 -5.91 -27.55 -26.29
N GLY A 330 -7.23 -27.57 -26.11
CA GLY A 330 -8.11 -28.62 -26.64
C GLY A 330 -8.08 -29.93 -25.86
N ALA A 331 -7.32 -30.02 -24.76
CA ALA A 331 -7.29 -31.21 -23.90
C ALA A 331 -8.64 -31.43 -23.20
N ASP A 332 -9.08 -32.69 -23.07
CA ASP A 332 -10.35 -33.00 -22.40
C ASP A 332 -10.26 -32.74 -20.88
N ALA A 333 -11.06 -31.79 -20.38
CA ALA A 333 -10.99 -31.38 -18.97
C ALA A 333 -11.32 -32.53 -18.00
N VAL A 334 -12.27 -33.40 -18.35
CA VAL A 334 -12.70 -34.51 -17.49
C VAL A 334 -11.57 -35.54 -17.38
N GLN A 335 -10.97 -35.93 -18.51
CA GLN A 335 -9.84 -36.86 -18.52
C GLN A 335 -8.62 -36.28 -17.81
N SER A 336 -8.30 -34.99 -18.02
CA SER A 336 -7.20 -34.33 -17.34
C SER A 336 -7.42 -34.25 -15.82
N LEU A 337 -8.64 -34.02 -15.35
CA LEU A 337 -8.98 -34.03 -13.92
C LEU A 337 -8.86 -35.43 -13.31
N GLU A 338 -9.41 -36.46 -13.96
CA GLU A 338 -9.30 -37.84 -13.49
C GLU A 338 -7.84 -38.30 -13.45
N LEU A 339 -7.05 -37.93 -14.46
CA LEU A 339 -5.61 -38.20 -14.49
C LEU A 339 -4.87 -37.45 -13.37
N ALA A 340 -5.21 -36.19 -13.12
CA ALA A 340 -4.63 -35.41 -12.04
C ALA A 340 -4.96 -36.02 -10.67
N LYS A 341 -6.22 -36.42 -10.44
CA LYS A 341 -6.67 -37.05 -9.19
C LYS A 341 -5.97 -38.38 -8.95
N SER A 342 -6.00 -39.29 -9.92
CA SER A 342 -5.33 -40.60 -9.82
C SER A 342 -3.82 -40.47 -9.62
N SER A 343 -3.15 -39.63 -10.40
CA SER A 343 -1.70 -39.39 -10.28
C SER A 343 -1.30 -38.79 -8.93
N ALA A 344 -2.15 -37.93 -8.35
CA ALA A 344 -1.93 -37.37 -7.03
C ALA A 344 -2.05 -38.44 -5.94
N ILE A 345 -3.11 -39.27 -6.01
CA ILE A 345 -3.32 -40.36 -5.05
C ILE A 345 -2.16 -41.37 -5.12
N ASP A 346 -1.74 -41.78 -6.32
CA ASP A 346 -0.60 -42.68 -6.52
C ASP A 346 0.69 -42.11 -5.93
N ALA A 347 0.89 -40.80 -6.00
CA ALA A 347 2.03 -40.12 -5.39
C ALA A 347 1.94 -40.05 -3.85
N ILE A 348 0.74 -40.18 -3.27
CA ILE A 348 0.51 -40.14 -1.82
C ILE A 348 0.62 -41.53 -1.18
N LEU A 349 0.25 -42.60 -1.90
CA LEU A 349 0.27 -43.99 -1.39
C LEU A 349 1.60 -44.39 -0.69
N PRO A 350 2.80 -44.05 -1.21
CA PRO A 350 4.07 -44.41 -0.56
C PRO A 350 4.32 -43.66 0.76
N HIS A 351 3.57 -42.58 1.00
CA HIS A 351 3.79 -41.67 2.12
C HIS A 351 2.70 -41.75 3.20
N ILE A 352 1.71 -42.65 3.07
CA ILE A 352 0.57 -42.77 3.99
C ILE A 352 1.02 -42.83 5.45
N LYS A 353 1.99 -43.70 5.77
CA LYS A 353 2.48 -43.87 7.14
C LYS A 353 3.08 -42.58 7.69
N ARG A 354 4.00 -41.95 6.94
CA ARG A 354 4.68 -40.72 7.35
C ARG A 354 3.71 -39.54 7.52
N LEU A 355 2.75 -39.37 6.60
CA LEU A 355 1.74 -38.32 6.69
C LEU A 355 0.80 -38.54 7.88
N SER A 356 0.45 -39.80 8.16
CA SER A 356 -0.37 -40.17 9.31
C SER A 356 0.36 -39.89 10.63
N GLU A 357 1.64 -40.28 10.73
CA GLU A 357 2.49 -39.96 11.88
C GLU A 357 2.61 -38.45 12.12
N ARG A 358 2.81 -37.67 11.04
CA ARG A 358 2.91 -36.21 11.10
C ARG A 358 1.64 -35.56 11.66
N VAL A 359 0.47 -36.03 11.22
CA VAL A 359 -0.83 -35.54 11.71
C VAL A 359 -1.10 -35.99 13.14
N VAL A 360 -0.75 -37.24 13.47
CA VAL A 360 -0.97 -37.82 14.81
C VAL A 360 -0.06 -37.16 15.85
N GLU A 361 1.13 -36.69 15.49
CA GLU A 361 2.05 -35.95 16.38
C GLU A 361 1.34 -34.79 17.11
N ALA A 362 0.59 -33.98 16.36
CA ALA A 362 -0.17 -32.86 16.92
C ALA A 362 -1.30 -33.34 17.85
N SER A 363 -2.06 -34.35 17.41
CA SER A 363 -3.17 -34.92 18.18
C SER A 363 -2.72 -35.56 19.50
N ILE A 364 -1.58 -36.27 19.51
CA ILE A 364 -1.04 -36.91 20.72
C ILE A 364 -0.53 -35.86 21.70
N ARG A 365 0.23 -34.86 21.23
CA ARG A 365 0.69 -33.77 22.10
C ARG A 365 -0.49 -33.07 22.76
N GLN A 366 -1.55 -32.86 22.00
CA GLN A 366 -2.76 -32.23 22.51
C GLN A 366 -3.49 -33.11 23.54
N ASP A 367 -3.72 -34.40 23.24
CA ASP A 367 -4.36 -35.34 24.17
C ASP A 367 -3.59 -35.38 25.50
N LEU A 368 -2.26 -35.42 25.43
CA LEU A 368 -1.39 -35.36 26.61
C LEU A 368 -1.58 -34.05 27.40
N MET A 369 -1.54 -32.89 26.74
CA MET A 369 -1.71 -31.59 27.41
C MET A 369 -3.09 -31.46 28.08
N SER A 370 -4.14 -32.00 27.46
CA SER A 370 -5.50 -31.97 28.02
C SER A 370 -5.67 -32.81 29.28
N LYS A 371 -4.86 -33.88 29.42
CA LYS A 371 -4.85 -34.80 30.56
C LYS A 371 -3.95 -34.35 31.70
N LEU A 372 -3.17 -33.27 31.54
CA LEU A 372 -2.33 -32.74 32.61
C LEU A 372 -3.18 -32.25 33.79
N PRO A 373 -2.73 -32.48 35.05
CA PRO A 373 -3.51 -32.17 36.23
C PRO A 373 -3.66 -30.66 36.42
N LYS A 374 -4.86 -30.22 36.80
CA LYS A 374 -5.15 -28.82 37.13
C LYS A 374 -4.91 -28.56 38.62
N ARG A 375 -4.94 -27.30 39.03
CA ARG A 375 -4.72 -26.87 40.42
C ARG A 375 -5.61 -27.61 41.43
N ALA A 376 -6.84 -27.95 41.04
CA ALA A 376 -7.77 -28.74 41.84
C ALA A 376 -7.30 -30.20 42.01
N ASP A 377 -6.82 -30.84 40.94
CA ASP A 377 -6.36 -32.24 40.98
C ASP A 377 -5.08 -32.37 41.82
N ILE A 378 -4.19 -31.38 41.74
CA ILE A 378 -2.97 -31.29 42.55
C ILE A 378 -3.32 -31.20 44.04
N ALA A 379 -4.38 -30.48 44.41
CA ALA A 379 -4.82 -30.36 45.81
C ALA A 379 -5.31 -31.70 46.40
N HIS A 380 -5.79 -32.63 45.57
CA HIS A 380 -6.22 -33.96 46.01
C HIS A 380 -5.05 -34.97 46.10
N ALA A 381 -3.84 -34.60 45.65
CA ALA A 381 -2.60 -35.35 45.77
C ALA A 381 -2.69 -36.84 45.34
N GLN A 382 -3.57 -37.16 44.38
CA GLN A 382 -3.70 -38.52 43.85
C GLN A 382 -2.73 -38.76 42.68
N PRO A 383 -2.18 -39.98 42.54
CA PRO A 383 -1.37 -40.35 41.38
C PRO A 383 -2.20 -40.29 40.08
N LEU A 384 -1.73 -39.53 39.09
CA LEU A 384 -2.31 -39.49 37.76
C LEU A 384 -1.51 -40.39 36.82
N ASN A 385 -2.16 -41.41 36.26
CA ASN A 385 -1.59 -42.26 35.21
C ASN A 385 -2.17 -41.88 33.85
N VAL A 386 -1.33 -41.33 32.97
CA VAL A 386 -1.72 -41.02 31.59
C VAL A 386 -1.19 -42.12 30.68
N THR A 387 -2.09 -42.84 30.01
CA THR A 387 -1.75 -43.85 29.00
C THR A 387 -2.28 -43.41 27.65
N ILE A 388 -1.42 -43.44 26.64
CA ILE A 388 -1.75 -43.13 25.24
C ILE A 388 -1.25 -44.30 24.39
N ASP A 389 -2.17 -44.99 23.72
CA ASP A 389 -1.84 -46.08 22.80
C ASP A 389 -1.44 -45.51 21.44
N VAL A 390 -0.16 -45.11 21.33
CA VAL A 390 0.40 -44.54 20.10
C VAL A 390 0.22 -45.47 18.89
N PRO A 391 0.51 -46.79 18.98
CA PRO A 391 0.24 -47.73 17.89
C PRO A 391 -1.21 -47.71 17.40
N ALA A 392 -2.20 -47.74 18.30
CA ALA A 392 -3.61 -47.74 17.91
C ALA A 392 -4.01 -46.43 17.22
N VAL A 393 -3.56 -45.28 17.73
CA VAL A 393 -3.88 -43.96 17.14
C VAL A 393 -3.27 -43.84 15.74
N VAL A 394 -2.01 -44.25 15.56
CA VAL A 394 -1.37 -44.24 14.23
C VAL A 394 -2.06 -45.21 13.28
N ALA A 395 -2.40 -46.43 13.72
CA ALA A 395 -3.09 -47.42 12.90
C ALA A 395 -4.47 -46.94 12.43
N ALA A 396 -5.20 -46.21 13.29
CA ALA A 396 -6.49 -45.61 12.95
C ALA A 396 -6.34 -44.50 11.89
N GLU A 397 -5.35 -43.61 12.02
CA GLU A 397 -5.12 -42.54 11.03
C GLU A 397 -4.63 -43.11 9.69
N VAL A 398 -3.74 -44.11 9.71
CA VAL A 398 -3.29 -44.83 8.52
C VAL A 398 -4.47 -45.48 7.79
N SER A 399 -5.37 -46.12 8.53
CA SER A 399 -6.57 -46.73 7.95
C SER A 399 -7.45 -45.67 7.29
N ARG A 400 -7.69 -44.54 7.96
CA ARG A 400 -8.47 -43.42 7.41
C ARG A 400 -7.89 -42.87 6.11
N LEU A 401 -6.58 -42.57 6.07
CA LEU A 401 -5.94 -42.07 4.86
C LEU A 401 -5.96 -43.14 3.75
N THR A 402 -5.76 -44.41 4.09
CA THR A 402 -5.83 -45.51 3.13
C THR A 402 -7.23 -45.63 2.51
N GLU A 403 -8.29 -45.51 3.31
CA GLU A 403 -9.67 -45.51 2.84
C GLU A 403 -9.97 -44.31 1.94
N ALA A 404 -9.54 -43.11 2.31
CA ALA A 404 -9.69 -41.92 1.47
C ALA A 404 -8.97 -42.06 0.12
N CYS A 405 -7.76 -42.63 0.11
CA CYS A 405 -7.03 -42.93 -1.13
C CYS A 405 -7.75 -43.99 -1.98
N LYS A 406 -8.29 -45.05 -1.37
CA LYS A 406 -9.07 -46.08 -2.08
C LYS A 406 -10.36 -45.54 -2.69
N ALA A 407 -10.99 -44.58 -2.02
CA ALA A 407 -12.17 -43.89 -2.51
C ALA A 407 -11.86 -42.81 -3.58
N ALA A 408 -10.59 -42.58 -3.91
CA ALA A 408 -10.13 -41.51 -4.79
C ALA A 408 -10.59 -40.10 -4.33
N ASP A 409 -10.83 -39.92 -3.03
CA ASP A 409 -11.28 -38.65 -2.46
C ASP A 409 -10.09 -37.71 -2.21
N LEU A 410 -9.57 -37.14 -3.30
CA LEU A 410 -8.45 -36.21 -3.23
C LEU A 410 -8.79 -34.97 -2.38
N THR A 411 -10.04 -34.50 -2.42
CA THR A 411 -10.50 -33.33 -1.66
C THR A 411 -10.32 -33.56 -0.16
N ALA A 412 -10.79 -34.71 0.35
CA ALA A 412 -10.60 -35.07 1.76
C ALA A 412 -9.12 -35.21 2.12
N VAL A 413 -8.29 -35.74 1.22
CA VAL A 413 -6.85 -35.91 1.48
C VAL A 413 -6.12 -34.56 1.55
N ILE A 414 -6.32 -33.68 0.57
CA ILE A 414 -5.69 -32.35 0.52
C ILE A 414 -6.15 -31.48 1.69
N ALA A 415 -7.40 -31.59 2.11
CA ALA A 415 -7.92 -30.82 3.24
C ALA A 415 -7.35 -31.24 4.61
N ARG A 416 -6.83 -32.48 4.73
CA ARG A 416 -6.56 -33.18 6.00
C ARG A 416 -5.06 -33.41 6.26
N TYR A 417 -4.23 -33.46 5.24
CA TYR A 417 -2.81 -33.88 5.32
C TYR A 417 -1.86 -32.86 4.65
N PRO A 418 -0.59 -32.79 5.11
CA PRO A 418 0.44 -31.92 4.52
C PRO A 418 0.95 -32.48 3.17
N VAL A 419 0.08 -32.48 2.16
CA VAL A 419 0.36 -33.04 0.82
C VAL A 419 1.54 -32.36 0.11
N ARG A 420 1.92 -31.14 0.52
CA ARG A 420 3.10 -30.42 0.02
C ARG A 420 4.41 -31.19 0.22
N GLU A 421 4.46 -32.04 1.25
CA GLU A 421 5.60 -32.91 1.55
C GLU A 421 5.67 -34.14 0.63
N THR A 422 4.80 -34.24 -0.36
CA THR A 422 4.77 -35.31 -1.36
C THR A 422 4.87 -34.73 -2.78
N PRO A 423 5.15 -35.56 -3.79
CA PRO A 423 5.09 -35.15 -5.19
C PRO A 423 3.67 -34.84 -5.71
N ALA A 424 2.62 -35.04 -4.91
CA ALA A 424 1.23 -34.96 -5.36
C ALA A 424 0.88 -33.63 -6.03
N LEU A 425 1.30 -32.50 -5.45
CA LEU A 425 1.01 -31.17 -6.01
C LEU A 425 1.71 -30.93 -7.36
N ASP A 426 2.91 -31.49 -7.56
CA ASP A 426 3.58 -31.49 -8.88
C ASP A 426 2.80 -32.32 -9.88
N ARG A 427 2.38 -33.53 -9.47
CA ARG A 427 1.60 -34.43 -10.33
C ARG A 427 0.31 -33.77 -10.79
N ILE A 428 -0.43 -33.13 -9.89
CA ILE A 428 -1.65 -32.39 -10.23
C ILE A 428 -1.35 -31.31 -11.27
N ALA A 429 -0.33 -30.47 -11.03
CA ALA A 429 0.04 -29.40 -11.96
C ALA A 429 0.40 -29.95 -13.35
N THR A 430 1.23 -30.99 -13.41
CA THR A 430 1.67 -31.57 -14.69
C THR A 430 0.54 -32.30 -15.43
N SER A 431 -0.33 -33.01 -14.73
CA SER A 431 -1.47 -33.73 -15.34
C SER A 431 -2.54 -32.79 -15.89
N LEU A 432 -2.62 -31.56 -15.36
CA LEU A 432 -3.45 -30.48 -15.91
C LEU A 432 -2.76 -29.67 -17.02
N GLY A 433 -1.58 -30.09 -17.48
CA GLY A 433 -0.88 -29.46 -18.61
C GLY A 433 -0.02 -28.25 -18.24
N PHE A 434 0.30 -28.05 -16.96
CA PHE A 434 1.24 -27.01 -16.53
C PHE A 434 2.67 -27.57 -16.42
N GLN A 435 3.67 -26.70 -16.58
CA GLN A 435 5.09 -27.04 -16.49
C GLN A 435 5.54 -27.38 -15.05
N GLY A 436 4.77 -26.98 -14.05
CA GLY A 436 5.04 -27.24 -12.63
C GLY A 436 4.16 -26.41 -11.70
N ARG A 437 4.37 -26.54 -10.38
CA ARG A 437 3.56 -25.88 -9.34
C ARG A 437 3.49 -24.36 -9.49
N SER A 438 4.63 -23.70 -9.70
CA SER A 438 4.68 -22.23 -9.81
C SER A 438 3.81 -21.68 -10.96
N GLN A 439 3.79 -22.38 -12.11
CA GLN A 439 2.94 -21.99 -13.23
C GLN A 439 1.45 -22.24 -12.91
N TYR A 440 1.15 -23.38 -12.29
CA TYR A 440 -0.20 -23.71 -11.83
C TYR A 440 -0.72 -22.66 -10.83
N GLU A 441 0.04 -22.35 -9.77
CA GLU A 441 -0.33 -21.37 -8.75
C GLU A 441 -0.49 -19.96 -9.33
N SER A 442 0.33 -19.59 -10.32
CA SER A 442 0.15 -18.34 -11.07
C SER A 442 -1.15 -18.33 -11.88
N ALA A 443 -1.50 -19.46 -12.49
CA ALA A 443 -2.76 -19.61 -13.21
C ALA A 443 -3.97 -19.58 -12.26
N VAL A 444 -3.86 -20.14 -11.05
CA VAL A 444 -4.87 -20.00 -10.00
C VAL A 444 -5.08 -18.53 -9.64
N ARG A 445 -4.00 -17.77 -9.37
CA ARG A 445 -4.11 -16.34 -9.05
C ARG A 445 -4.81 -15.56 -10.17
N ARG A 446 -4.47 -15.85 -11.43
CA ARG A 446 -5.11 -15.23 -12.59
C ARG A 446 -6.59 -15.64 -12.70
N LEU A 447 -6.93 -16.90 -12.47
CA LEU A 447 -8.33 -17.36 -12.38
C LEU A 447 -9.11 -16.55 -11.34
N LEU A 448 -8.56 -16.34 -10.15
CA LEU A 448 -9.21 -15.60 -9.08
C LEU A 448 -9.37 -14.09 -9.37
N MET A 449 -8.47 -13.50 -10.16
CA MET A 449 -8.62 -12.11 -10.64
C MET A 449 -9.73 -11.97 -11.69
N ASP A 450 -9.86 -12.97 -12.58
CA ASP A 450 -10.74 -12.91 -13.75
C ASP A 450 -12.17 -13.43 -13.45
N ASP A 451 -12.34 -14.29 -12.45
CA ASP A 451 -13.59 -15.01 -12.15
C ASP A 451 -14.05 -14.74 -10.72
N GLY A 452 -14.96 -13.77 -10.56
CA GLY A 452 -15.52 -13.40 -9.26
C GLY A 452 -16.29 -14.53 -8.58
N ALA A 453 -16.82 -15.52 -9.31
CA ALA A 453 -17.48 -16.67 -8.72
C ALA A 453 -16.46 -17.65 -8.12
N ALA A 454 -15.32 -17.85 -8.78
CA ALA A 454 -14.21 -18.63 -8.21
C ALA A 454 -13.65 -17.97 -6.94
N LEU A 455 -13.51 -16.64 -6.96
CA LEU A 455 -13.10 -15.86 -5.79
C LEU A 455 -14.09 -16.01 -4.62
N ALA A 456 -15.39 -15.92 -4.90
CA ALA A 456 -16.44 -16.07 -3.88
C ALA A 456 -16.46 -17.46 -3.23
N VAL A 457 -16.23 -18.53 -4.01
CA VAL A 457 -16.15 -19.90 -3.46
C VAL A 457 -15.04 -19.99 -2.41
N LEU A 458 -13.84 -19.50 -2.71
CA LEU A 458 -12.74 -19.54 -1.76
C LEU A 458 -12.96 -18.61 -0.56
N GLN A 459 -13.54 -17.41 -0.77
CA GLN A 459 -13.91 -16.50 0.32
C GLN A 459 -14.90 -17.15 1.30
N ASN A 460 -15.90 -17.90 0.80
CA ASN A 460 -16.91 -18.56 1.62
C ASN A 460 -16.32 -19.68 2.51
N LEU A 461 -15.12 -20.19 2.20
CA LEU A 461 -14.45 -21.14 3.06
C LEU A 461 -14.01 -20.50 4.39
N PHE A 462 -13.77 -19.18 4.42
CA PHE A 462 -13.28 -18.46 5.60
C PHE A 462 -14.36 -18.11 6.64
N ALA A 463 -15.45 -18.89 6.68
CA ALA A 463 -16.56 -18.75 7.62
C ALA A 463 -17.04 -17.29 7.76
N THR A 464 -16.77 -16.65 8.90
CA THR A 464 -17.19 -15.27 9.18
C THR A 464 -16.10 -14.24 8.93
N LEU A 465 -14.85 -14.61 8.59
CA LEU A 465 -13.75 -13.65 8.49
C LEU A 465 -14.04 -12.52 7.51
N LYS A 466 -14.68 -12.83 6.37
CA LYS A 466 -15.09 -11.80 5.41
C LYS A 466 -16.08 -10.83 6.02
N ASP A 467 -17.13 -11.36 6.66
CA ASP A 467 -18.15 -10.55 7.33
C ASP A 467 -17.56 -9.74 8.50
N ASP A 468 -16.64 -10.33 9.26
CA ASP A 468 -15.95 -9.69 10.38
C ASP A 468 -15.01 -8.57 9.90
N ILE A 469 -14.32 -8.80 8.78
CA ILE A 469 -13.53 -7.76 8.10
C ILE A 469 -14.45 -6.66 7.58
N ASP A 470 -15.59 -6.98 6.95
CA ASP A 470 -16.49 -6.01 6.34
C ASP A 470 -17.29 -5.21 7.36
N ALA A 471 -17.61 -5.79 8.52
CA ALA A 471 -18.32 -5.15 9.64
C ALA A 471 -17.43 -4.27 10.54
N SER A 472 -16.11 -4.47 10.49
CA SER A 472 -15.09 -3.64 11.16
C SER A 472 -14.79 -2.38 10.37
#